data_AF-A0A257QUU8-F1
#
_entry.id   AF-A0A257QUU8-F1
#
_cell.length_a   1.000
_cell.length_b   1.000
_cell.length_c   1.000
_cell.angle_alpha   90.00
_cell.angle_beta   90.00
_cell.angle_gamma   90.00
#
_symmetry.space_group_name_H-M   'P 1'
#
loop_
_entity.id
_entity.type
_entity.pdbx_description
1 polymer ?
#
loop_
_entity_poly.entity_id
_entity_poly.type
_entity_poly.pdbx_seq_one_letter_code
_entity_poly.pdbx_strand_id
1 'polypeptide(L)'
;LCFDEFQVHDIVDAMILGRLFEALFARLVVVVATSNTLPDDLFKGKPGRDAFLPFIGFLKKNLDVLVLDAARDYRRERVHGLAAWYTPIGRWADAAMQRVFDELTADMPARAETLLISGRTVTVPLAANGVAWFDFQALCGVALGPGDYLALATHYHTVLIDAVPRLSPDNFDEARRFVTLIDALYEHRVKLYASAAALPDDLYRKGEGAKIFERTASRLEEMQSEEYMALPHLT
;
A
#
# COMPACT_ATOMS: atom_id res chain seq x y z
N LEU A 1 22.40 14.70 -5.19
CA LEU A 1 20.95 14.85 -5.41
C LEU A 1 20.37 13.45 -5.55
N CYS A 2 19.31 13.14 -4.80
CA CYS A 2 18.68 11.83 -4.83
C CYS A 2 17.29 11.94 -5.45
N PHE A 3 17.00 11.13 -6.46
CA PHE A 3 15.67 10.95 -7.01
C PHE A 3 15.12 9.62 -6.50
N ASP A 4 14.02 9.69 -5.77
CA ASP A 4 13.28 8.49 -5.41
C ASP A 4 12.24 8.19 -6.49
N GLU A 5 12.06 6.91 -6.81
CA GLU A 5 11.08 6.41 -7.78
C GLU A 5 11.10 7.11 -9.15
N PHE A 6 12.26 7.14 -9.80
CA PHE A 6 12.43 7.74 -11.12
C PHE A 6 11.57 7.03 -12.18
N GLN A 7 10.49 7.69 -12.60
CA GLN A 7 9.56 7.24 -13.64
C GLN A 7 9.23 8.39 -14.60
N VAL A 8 8.96 8.08 -15.87
CA VAL A 8 8.64 9.07 -16.91
C VAL A 8 7.31 8.72 -17.56
N HIS A 9 6.32 9.60 -17.40
CA HIS A 9 4.96 9.33 -17.86
C HIS A 9 4.56 10.07 -19.14
N ASP A 10 5.14 11.26 -19.39
CA ASP A 10 4.88 12.10 -20.57
C ASP A 10 6.19 12.45 -21.33
N ILE A 11 6.07 12.74 -22.63
CA ILE A 11 7.17 13.15 -23.50
C ILE A 11 7.69 14.56 -23.19
N VAL A 12 6.85 15.44 -22.64
CA VAL A 12 7.25 16.79 -22.23
C VAL A 12 8.19 16.71 -21.03
N ASP A 13 7.87 15.84 -20.07
CA ASP A 13 8.71 15.58 -18.89
C ASP A 13 10.08 15.06 -19.30
N ALA A 14 10.10 14.18 -20.30
CA ALA A 14 11.30 13.60 -20.89
C ALA A 14 12.30 14.67 -21.40
N MET A 15 11.82 15.69 -22.12
CA MET A 15 12.67 16.77 -22.63
C MET A 15 13.22 17.68 -21.52
N ILE A 16 12.40 17.95 -20.50
CA ILE A 16 12.81 18.76 -19.34
C ILE A 16 13.84 18.00 -18.50
N LEU A 17 13.61 16.70 -18.27
CA LEU A 17 14.52 15.80 -17.57
C LEU A 17 15.89 15.73 -18.24
N GLY A 18 15.93 15.67 -19.58
CA GLY A 18 17.18 15.76 -20.34
C GLY A 18 18.02 16.97 -19.96
N ARG A 19 17.43 18.16 -20.05
CA ARG A 19 18.09 19.42 -19.72
C ARG A 19 18.50 19.51 -18.26
N LEU A 20 17.69 18.95 -17.35
CA LEU A 20 17.99 18.92 -15.93
C LEU A 20 19.24 18.09 -15.64
N PHE A 21 19.29 16.86 -16.13
CA PHE A 21 20.43 15.98 -15.90
C PHE A 21 21.71 16.50 -16.56
N GLU A 22 21.62 17.06 -17.77
CA GLU A 22 22.75 17.77 -18.40
C GLU A 22 23.28 18.89 -17.50
N ALA A 23 22.39 19.72 -16.96
CA ALA A 23 22.75 20.82 -16.08
C ALA A 23 23.36 20.35 -14.74
N LEU A 24 22.88 19.23 -14.19
CA LEU A 24 23.39 18.62 -12.96
C LEU A 24 24.80 18.05 -13.18
N PHE A 25 25.01 17.27 -14.23
CA PHE A 25 26.32 16.67 -14.53
C PHE A 25 27.35 17.72 -14.94
N ALA A 26 26.96 18.75 -15.69
CA ALA A 26 27.84 19.89 -16.01
C ALA A 26 28.34 20.63 -14.74
N ARG A 27 27.63 20.51 -13.62
CA ARG A 27 27.99 21.07 -12.32
C ARG A 27 28.63 20.05 -11.38
N LEU A 28 29.02 18.87 -11.88
CA LEU A 28 29.62 17.78 -11.10
C LEU A 28 28.73 17.33 -9.93
N VAL A 29 27.41 17.43 -10.06
CA VAL A 29 26.48 16.95 -9.04
C VAL A 29 26.43 15.42 -9.11
N VAL A 30 26.69 14.77 -7.97
CA VAL A 30 26.44 13.34 -7.81
C VAL A 30 24.94 13.09 -7.79
N VAL A 31 24.46 12.25 -8.69
CA VAL A 31 23.05 11.86 -8.79
C VAL A 31 22.92 10.40 -8.37
N VAL A 32 21.97 10.13 -7.47
CA VAL A 32 21.53 8.78 -7.11
C VAL A 32 20.05 8.68 -7.46
N ALA A 33 19.63 7.62 -8.13
CA ALA A 33 18.23 7.41 -8.48
C ALA A 33 17.80 5.97 -8.20
N THR A 34 16.61 5.79 -7.63
CA THR A 34 15.94 4.49 -7.52
C THR A 34 14.88 4.40 -8.62
N SER A 35 14.73 3.23 -9.25
CA SER A 35 13.69 3.01 -10.26
C SER A 35 13.33 1.54 -10.35
N ASN A 36 12.04 1.27 -10.56
CA ASN A 36 11.53 -0.07 -10.87
C ASN A 36 11.61 -0.40 -12.37
N THR A 37 12.10 0.52 -13.20
CA THR A 37 12.20 0.36 -14.65
C THR A 37 13.65 0.50 -15.08
N LEU A 38 14.16 -0.46 -15.86
CA LEU A 38 15.50 -0.36 -16.44
C LEU A 38 15.58 0.86 -17.38
N PRO A 39 16.75 1.52 -17.52
CA PRO A 39 16.88 2.67 -18.40
C PRO A 39 16.40 2.43 -19.84
N ASP A 40 16.63 1.23 -20.39
CA ASP A 40 16.19 0.87 -21.75
C ASP A 40 14.67 0.71 -21.86
N ASP A 41 13.99 0.41 -20.76
CA ASP A 41 12.55 0.24 -20.67
C ASP A 41 11.81 1.53 -20.30
N LEU A 42 12.53 2.61 -19.98
CA LEU A 42 11.91 3.91 -19.73
C LEU A 42 11.11 4.36 -20.97
N PHE A 43 9.86 4.74 -20.72
CA PHE A 43 8.92 5.21 -21.75
C PHE A 43 8.66 4.19 -22.88
N LYS A 44 8.91 2.90 -22.62
CA LYS A 44 8.67 1.81 -23.58
C LYS A 44 7.19 1.69 -23.93
N GLY A 45 6.90 1.48 -25.22
CA GLY A 45 5.54 1.31 -25.74
C GLY A 45 4.71 2.59 -25.82
N LYS A 46 5.26 3.76 -25.46
CA LYS A 46 4.56 5.04 -25.52
C LYS A 46 4.84 5.81 -26.83
N PRO A 47 3.86 6.55 -27.38
CA PRO A 47 4.07 7.41 -28.54
C PRO A 47 5.20 8.42 -28.31
N GLY A 48 6.09 8.57 -29.29
CA GLY A 48 7.19 9.54 -29.24
C GLY A 48 8.45 9.09 -28.48
N ARG A 49 8.54 7.80 -28.12
CA ARG A 49 9.75 7.21 -27.51
C ARG A 49 11.03 7.47 -28.28
N ASP A 50 10.99 7.56 -29.60
CA ASP A 50 12.18 7.81 -30.43
C ASP A 50 12.87 9.13 -30.07
N ALA A 51 12.11 10.16 -29.70
CA ALA A 51 12.64 11.43 -29.23
C ALA A 51 13.30 11.32 -27.84
N PHE A 52 12.99 10.28 -27.09
CA PHE A 52 13.51 10.04 -25.73
C PHE A 52 14.74 9.12 -25.71
N LEU A 53 14.99 8.35 -26.77
CA LEU A 53 16.18 7.51 -26.91
C LEU A 53 17.51 8.25 -26.68
N PRO A 54 17.70 9.51 -27.12
CA PRO A 54 18.92 10.26 -26.81
C PRO A 54 19.14 10.47 -25.32
N PHE A 55 18.08 10.73 -24.55
CA PHE A 55 18.17 10.88 -23.11
C PHE A 55 18.46 9.55 -22.41
N ILE A 56 17.85 8.46 -22.85
CA ILE A 56 18.19 7.10 -22.34
C ILE A 56 19.68 6.82 -22.57
N GLY A 57 20.19 7.12 -23.77
CA GLY A 57 21.62 7.00 -24.08
C GLY A 57 22.50 7.89 -23.19
N PHE A 58 22.05 9.12 -22.91
CA PHE A 58 22.72 10.04 -22.00
C PHE A 58 22.78 9.51 -20.57
N LEU A 59 21.69 8.96 -20.03
CA LEU A 59 21.65 8.34 -18.71
C LEU A 59 22.64 7.17 -18.64
N LYS A 60 22.57 6.24 -19.59
CA LYS A 60 23.46 5.06 -19.62
C LYS A 60 24.95 5.40 -19.76
N LYS A 61 25.28 6.54 -20.36
CA LYS A 61 26.66 7.01 -20.48
C LYS A 61 27.19 7.60 -19.17
N ASN A 62 26.34 8.24 -18.37
CA ASN A 62 26.75 9.04 -17.21
C ASN A 62 26.39 8.41 -15.86
N LEU A 63 25.58 7.34 -15.85
CA LEU A 63 25.16 6.63 -14.65
C LEU A 63 25.58 5.16 -14.72
N ASP A 64 26.02 4.66 -13.57
CA ASP A 64 26.18 3.22 -13.36
C ASP A 64 24.82 2.61 -13.01
N VAL A 65 24.40 1.62 -13.80
CA VAL A 65 23.15 0.90 -13.55
C VAL A 65 23.45 -0.28 -12.64
N LEU A 66 23.13 -0.12 -11.35
CA LEU A 66 23.15 -1.20 -10.38
C LEU A 66 21.79 -1.88 -10.39
N VAL A 67 21.70 -3.02 -11.07
CA VAL A 67 20.53 -3.89 -10.99
C VAL A 67 20.58 -4.59 -9.63
N LEU A 68 19.64 -4.23 -8.75
CA LEU A 68 19.40 -4.98 -7.54
C LEU A 68 18.70 -6.28 -7.93
N ASP A 69 19.50 -7.31 -8.25
CA ASP A 69 18.99 -8.65 -8.55
C ASP A 69 18.41 -9.25 -7.27
N ALA A 70 17.11 -9.09 -7.09
CA ALA A 70 16.35 -9.80 -6.07
C ALA A 70 16.15 -11.25 -6.52
N ALA A 71 17.23 -12.02 -6.69
CA ALA A 71 17.17 -13.48 -6.78
C ALA A 71 16.46 -14.08 -5.54
N ARG A 72 16.45 -13.31 -4.45
CA ARG A 72 15.53 -13.43 -3.32
C ARG A 72 14.76 -12.14 -3.17
N ASP A 73 13.46 -12.20 -3.38
CA ASP A 73 12.54 -11.25 -2.80
C ASP A 73 12.51 -11.50 -1.28
N TYR A 74 13.44 -10.86 -0.55
CA TYR A 74 13.50 -10.93 0.92
C TYR A 74 12.19 -10.44 1.57
N ARG A 75 11.34 -9.72 0.83
CA ARG A 75 9.99 -9.31 1.25
C ARG A 75 9.01 -10.48 1.21
N ARG A 76 9.12 -11.39 0.23
CA ARG A 76 8.30 -12.62 0.16
C ARG A 76 8.69 -13.64 1.22
N GLU A 77 9.98 -13.89 1.44
CA GLU A 77 10.42 -14.90 2.43
C GLU A 77 10.10 -14.51 3.89
N ARG A 78 10.10 -13.22 4.26
CA ARG A 78 9.69 -12.78 5.61
C ARG A 78 8.18 -12.93 5.85
N VAL A 79 7.36 -12.66 4.82
CA VAL A 79 5.90 -12.63 4.94
C VAL A 79 5.25 -14.01 4.91
N HIS A 80 5.91 -15.03 4.34
CA HIS A 80 5.37 -16.41 4.20
C HIS A 80 5.02 -17.14 5.51
N GLY A 81 5.24 -16.55 6.69
CA GLY A 81 4.84 -17.10 7.99
C GLY A 81 3.86 -16.25 8.81
N LEU A 82 3.48 -15.06 8.32
CA LEU A 82 2.61 -14.15 9.07
C LEU A 82 1.13 -14.42 8.75
N ALA A 83 0.36 -14.81 9.76
CA ALA A 83 -1.09 -14.89 9.62
C ALA A 83 -1.69 -13.51 9.33
N ALA A 84 -2.66 -13.42 8.42
CA ALA A 84 -3.32 -12.14 8.12
C ALA A 84 -4.49 -11.83 9.07
N TRP A 85 -4.92 -12.78 9.89
CA TRP A 85 -6.04 -12.63 10.81
C TRP A 85 -5.75 -13.22 12.19
N TYR A 86 -5.87 -12.40 13.23
CA TYR A 86 -5.56 -12.76 14.62
C TYR A 86 -6.81 -12.69 15.49
N THR A 87 -7.25 -13.82 16.04
CA THR A 87 -8.42 -13.91 16.93
C THR A 87 -8.19 -14.93 18.05
N PRO A 88 -8.60 -14.65 19.31
CA PRO A 88 -9.31 -13.46 19.77
C PRO A 88 -8.37 -12.27 20.07
N ILE A 89 -8.92 -11.04 20.12
CA ILE A 89 -8.19 -9.84 20.53
C ILE A 89 -7.54 -10.03 21.91
N GLY A 90 -6.36 -9.46 22.11
CA GLY A 90 -5.66 -9.37 23.38
C GLY A 90 -4.16 -9.27 23.19
N ARG A 91 -3.41 -9.29 24.30
CA ARG A 91 -1.95 -9.05 24.31
C ARG A 91 -1.13 -9.89 23.32
N TRP A 92 -1.57 -11.11 23.03
CA TRP A 92 -0.89 -11.98 22.07
C TRP A 92 -1.10 -11.50 20.63
N ALA A 93 -2.30 -11.01 20.30
CA ALA A 93 -2.62 -10.44 18.99
C ALA A 93 -1.90 -9.09 18.83
N ASP A 94 -1.88 -8.25 19.87
CA ASP A 94 -1.14 -6.98 19.86
C ASP A 94 0.35 -7.21 19.56
N ALA A 95 0.97 -8.20 20.23
CA ALA A 95 2.35 -8.56 20.00
C ALA A 95 2.59 -9.17 18.60
N ALA A 96 1.62 -9.91 18.06
CA ALA A 96 1.71 -10.45 16.70
C ALA A 96 1.59 -9.36 15.65
N MET A 97 0.63 -8.44 15.79
CA MET A 97 0.43 -7.28 14.92
C MET A 97 1.66 -6.36 14.93
N GLN A 98 2.27 -6.14 16.09
CA GLN A 98 3.54 -5.40 16.17
C GLN A 98 4.65 -6.07 15.36
N ARG A 99 4.82 -7.39 15.47
CA ARG A 99 5.82 -8.13 14.68
C ARG A 99 5.56 -8.02 13.18
N VAL A 100 4.29 -8.16 12.77
CA VAL A 100 3.88 -7.97 11.38
C VAL A 100 4.28 -6.58 10.90
N PHE A 101 3.97 -5.55 11.68
CA PHE A 101 4.31 -4.18 11.33
C PHE A 101 5.83 -3.97 11.21
N ASP A 102 6.61 -4.41 12.20
CA ASP A 102 8.07 -4.27 12.21
C ASP A 102 8.72 -4.99 11.01
N GLU A 103 8.24 -6.20 10.69
CA GLU A 103 8.73 -6.98 9.56
C GLU A 103 8.41 -6.33 8.21
N LEU A 104 7.18 -5.83 8.03
CA LEU A 104 6.74 -5.20 6.78
C LEU A 104 7.36 -3.83 6.56
N THR A 105 7.64 -3.10 7.64
CA THR A 105 8.27 -1.78 7.61
C THR A 105 9.79 -1.86 7.58
N ALA A 106 10.38 -3.05 7.72
CA ALA A 106 11.81 -3.28 7.79
C ALA A 106 12.49 -2.38 8.84
N ASP A 107 11.85 -2.23 10.00
CA ASP A 107 12.30 -1.40 11.13
C ASP A 107 12.48 0.09 10.78
N MET A 108 11.88 0.57 9.69
CA MET A 108 11.85 2.00 9.38
C MET A 108 11.10 2.79 10.47
N PRO A 109 11.53 4.02 10.78
CA PRO A 109 10.89 4.82 11.80
C PRO A 109 9.45 5.15 11.40
N ALA A 110 8.51 4.59 12.14
CA ALA A 110 7.10 4.83 11.93
C ALA A 110 6.67 6.18 12.50
N ARG A 111 5.78 6.85 11.77
CA ARG A 111 5.29 8.19 12.11
C ARG A 111 3.81 8.31 11.81
N ALA A 112 3.15 9.21 12.51
CA ALA A 112 1.82 9.63 12.10
C ALA A 112 1.92 10.37 10.76
N GLU A 113 0.99 10.07 9.87
CA GLU A 113 0.87 10.73 8.57
C GLU A 113 -0.52 11.33 8.41
N THR A 114 -0.66 12.20 7.42
CA THR A 114 -1.90 12.92 7.19
C THR A 114 -2.13 13.02 5.68
N LEU A 115 -3.23 12.42 5.22
CA LEU A 115 -3.62 12.46 3.82
C LEU A 115 -4.66 13.57 3.61
N LEU A 116 -4.40 14.43 2.62
CA LEU A 116 -5.35 15.44 2.18
C LEU A 116 -6.16 14.89 1.00
N ILE A 117 -7.44 14.60 1.24
CA ILE A 117 -8.33 13.93 0.29
C ILE A 117 -9.52 14.85 0.04
N SER A 118 -9.60 15.43 -1.17
CA SER A 118 -10.74 16.28 -1.58
C SER A 118 -11.13 17.35 -0.56
N GLY A 119 -10.13 18.01 0.06
CA GLY A 119 -10.33 19.07 1.07
C GLY A 119 -10.58 18.57 2.50
N ARG A 120 -10.57 17.25 2.73
CA ARG A 120 -10.62 16.62 4.06
C ARG A 120 -9.26 16.07 4.45
N THR A 121 -9.05 15.95 5.75
CA THR A 121 -7.79 15.47 6.33
C THR A 121 -8.04 14.14 7.01
N VAL A 122 -7.39 13.06 6.54
CA VAL A 122 -7.44 11.74 7.17
C VAL A 122 -6.13 11.53 7.92
N THR A 123 -6.23 11.29 9.22
CA THR A 123 -5.07 11.02 10.06
C THR A 123 -4.75 9.54 10.01
N VAL A 124 -3.49 9.21 9.75
CA VAL A 124 -2.94 7.86 9.78
C VAL A 124 -2.09 7.77 11.05
N PRO A 125 -2.54 7.07 12.10
CA PRO A 125 -1.87 7.09 13.40
C PRO A 125 -0.42 6.63 13.32
N LEU A 126 -0.16 5.61 12.51
CA LEU A 126 1.16 5.05 12.32
C LEU A 126 1.32 4.56 10.88
N ALA A 127 2.37 5.03 10.21
CA ALA A 127 2.74 4.58 8.88
C ALA A 127 4.26 4.55 8.69
N ALA A 128 4.72 3.59 7.89
CA ALA A 128 6.08 3.51 7.38
C ALA A 128 6.09 2.62 6.14
N ASN A 129 6.97 2.93 5.18
CA ASN A 129 7.24 2.05 4.03
C ASN A 129 5.98 1.54 3.29
N GLY A 130 4.99 2.41 3.04
CA GLY A 130 3.73 2.03 2.37
C GLY A 130 2.79 1.14 3.18
N VAL A 131 3.07 0.93 4.48
CA VAL A 131 2.26 0.21 5.45
C VAL A 131 1.60 1.22 6.40
N ALA A 132 0.28 1.13 6.56
CA ALA A 132 -0.46 1.94 7.52
C ALA A 132 -1.10 1.06 8.60
N TRP A 133 -1.14 1.55 9.83
CA TRP A 133 -1.71 0.85 10.97
C TRP A 133 -2.72 1.74 11.70
N PHE A 134 -3.93 1.22 11.85
CA PHE A 134 -5.06 1.86 12.49
C PHE A 134 -5.65 0.97 13.58
N ASP A 135 -6.31 1.59 14.57
CA ASP A 135 -7.36 0.90 15.29
C ASP A 135 -8.69 0.93 14.49
N PHE A 136 -9.60 0.01 14.78
CA PHE A 136 -10.89 -0.07 14.10
C PHE A 136 -11.73 1.22 14.21
N GLN A 137 -11.66 1.93 15.35
CA GLN A 137 -12.46 3.13 15.59
C GLN A 137 -12.00 4.33 14.77
N ALA A 138 -10.69 4.44 14.50
CA ALA A 138 -10.11 5.46 13.66
C ALA A 138 -10.58 5.34 12.20
N LEU A 139 -10.94 4.13 11.75
CA LEU A 139 -11.47 3.89 10.40
C LEU A 139 -13.00 3.92 10.38
N CYS A 140 -13.64 3.14 11.24
CA CYS A 140 -15.08 2.86 11.15
C CYS A 140 -15.93 3.63 12.17
N GLY A 141 -15.33 4.13 13.25
CA GLY A 141 -16.00 4.92 14.30
C GLY A 141 -16.12 6.41 13.97
N VAL A 142 -15.40 6.89 12.96
CA VAL A 142 -15.49 8.27 12.47
C VAL A 142 -16.17 8.34 11.11
N ALA A 143 -16.60 9.53 10.70
CA ALA A 143 -17.38 9.74 9.48
C ALA A 143 -16.51 9.73 8.19
N LEU A 144 -15.74 8.65 7.98
CA LEU A 144 -15.08 8.37 6.71
C LEU A 144 -16.07 7.82 5.69
N GLY A 145 -15.87 8.19 4.42
CA GLY A 145 -16.67 7.75 3.29
C GLY A 145 -15.86 6.95 2.26
N PRO A 146 -16.52 6.50 1.18
CA PRO A 146 -15.88 5.70 0.13
C PRO A 146 -14.62 6.35 -0.47
N GLY A 147 -14.63 7.67 -0.68
CA GLY A 147 -13.48 8.40 -1.22
C GLY A 147 -12.27 8.42 -0.28
N ASP A 148 -12.51 8.40 1.04
CA ASP A 148 -11.43 8.36 2.03
C ASP A 148 -10.77 6.97 2.03
N TYR A 149 -11.57 5.91 1.99
CA TYR A 149 -11.05 4.54 1.90
C TYR A 149 -10.35 4.24 0.58
N LEU A 150 -10.87 4.78 -0.53
CA LEU A 150 -10.21 4.69 -1.82
C LEU A 150 -8.82 5.33 -1.77
N ALA A 151 -8.72 6.53 -1.21
CA ALA A 151 -7.42 7.19 -1.08
C ALA A 151 -6.46 6.40 -0.18
N LEU A 152 -6.93 5.84 0.95
CA LEU A 152 -6.11 4.95 1.77
C LEU A 152 -5.63 3.73 0.97
N ALA A 153 -6.53 3.11 0.21
CA ALA A 153 -6.23 1.93 -0.59
C ALA A 153 -5.25 2.23 -1.74
N THR A 154 -5.28 3.43 -2.31
CA THR A 154 -4.32 3.88 -3.33
C THR A 154 -2.94 4.19 -2.72
N HIS A 155 -2.87 4.79 -1.53
CA HIS A 155 -1.61 5.25 -0.93
C HIS A 155 -0.84 4.15 -0.20
N TYR A 156 -1.53 3.15 0.35
CA TYR A 156 -0.91 2.11 1.16
C TYR A 156 -1.11 0.73 0.53
N HIS A 157 -0.01 0.05 0.23
CA HIS A 157 -0.05 -1.33 -0.28
C HIS A 157 -0.41 -2.34 0.81
N THR A 158 -0.33 -1.96 2.09
CA THR A 158 -0.66 -2.82 3.23
C THR A 158 -1.30 -2.01 4.34
N VAL A 159 -2.38 -2.56 4.91
CA VAL A 159 -3.12 -1.94 6.01
C VAL A 159 -3.24 -2.94 7.15
N LEU A 160 -2.90 -2.49 8.36
CA LEU A 160 -3.11 -3.18 9.63
C LEU A 160 -4.31 -2.55 10.35
N ILE A 161 -5.22 -3.39 10.84
CA ILE A 161 -6.39 -2.95 11.62
C ILE A 161 -6.44 -3.68 12.95
N ASP A 162 -6.38 -2.92 14.04
CA ASP A 162 -6.51 -3.47 15.38
C ASP A 162 -7.93 -3.48 15.92
N ALA A 163 -8.19 -4.51 16.72
CA ALA A 163 -9.35 -4.64 17.58
C ALA A 163 -10.69 -4.54 16.84
N VAL A 164 -10.82 -5.20 15.68
CA VAL A 164 -12.10 -5.33 14.96
C VAL A 164 -13.12 -6.02 15.88
N PRO A 165 -14.17 -5.31 16.34
CA PRO A 165 -15.12 -5.87 17.29
C PRO A 165 -16.05 -6.86 16.60
N ARG A 166 -16.86 -7.59 17.39
CA ARG A 166 -18.04 -8.24 16.81
C ARG A 166 -19.01 -7.16 16.33
N LEU A 167 -19.47 -7.33 15.11
CA LEU A 167 -20.42 -6.43 14.47
C LEU A 167 -21.84 -6.98 14.63
N SER A 168 -22.79 -6.07 14.73
CA SER A 168 -24.16 -6.34 15.13
C SER A 168 -25.07 -5.19 14.67
N PRO A 169 -26.39 -5.34 14.79
CA PRO A 169 -27.31 -4.22 14.53
C PRO A 169 -27.05 -2.98 15.41
N ASP A 170 -26.44 -3.14 16.59
CA ASP A 170 -26.19 -2.04 17.52
C ASP A 170 -25.04 -1.12 17.08
N ASN A 171 -24.14 -1.60 16.20
CA ASN A 171 -23.03 -0.85 15.61
C ASN A 171 -23.08 -0.91 14.07
N PHE A 172 -24.29 -0.76 13.53
CA PHE A 172 -24.58 -0.95 12.11
C PHE A 172 -23.85 0.06 11.21
N ASP A 173 -23.66 1.30 11.66
CA ASP A 173 -22.98 2.32 10.86
C ASP A 173 -21.48 2.02 10.72
N GLU A 174 -20.82 1.59 11.81
CA GLU A 174 -19.44 1.10 11.81
C GLU A 174 -19.32 -0.15 10.94
N ALA A 175 -20.29 -1.05 11.05
CA ALA A 175 -20.35 -2.27 10.25
C ALA A 175 -20.41 -1.93 8.75
N ARG A 176 -21.28 -1.00 8.34
CA ARG A 176 -21.38 -0.56 6.93
C ARG A 176 -20.11 0.14 6.44
N ARG A 177 -19.47 0.94 7.30
CA ARG A 177 -18.18 1.56 7.02
C ARG A 177 -17.08 0.52 6.82
N PHE A 178 -17.06 -0.53 7.65
CA PHE A 178 -16.12 -1.64 7.51
C PHE A 178 -16.31 -2.38 6.18
N VAL A 179 -17.54 -2.68 5.78
CA VAL A 179 -17.82 -3.25 4.44
C VAL A 179 -17.26 -2.38 3.33
N THR A 180 -17.50 -1.07 3.39
CA THR A 180 -17.03 -0.12 2.37
C THR A 180 -15.50 -0.06 2.32
N LEU A 181 -14.85 -0.10 3.48
CA LEU A 181 -13.39 -0.17 3.60
C LEU A 181 -12.85 -1.45 2.96
N ILE A 182 -13.37 -2.63 3.33
CA ILE A 182 -12.92 -3.91 2.79
C ILE A 182 -13.11 -3.96 1.28
N ASP A 183 -14.22 -3.43 0.76
CA ASP A 183 -14.46 -3.34 -0.68
C ASP A 183 -13.37 -2.52 -1.38
N ALA A 184 -13.01 -1.35 -0.84
CA ALA A 184 -11.96 -0.49 -1.40
C ALA A 184 -10.56 -1.14 -1.34
N LEU A 185 -10.20 -1.74 -0.20
CA LEU A 185 -8.93 -2.45 -0.02
C LEU A 185 -8.84 -3.65 -0.98
N TYR A 186 -9.93 -4.40 -1.11
CA TYR A 186 -9.99 -5.57 -1.97
C TYR A 186 -9.79 -5.20 -3.44
N GLU A 187 -10.48 -4.17 -3.92
CA GLU A 187 -10.38 -3.68 -5.30
C GLU A 187 -8.96 -3.21 -5.66
N HIS A 188 -8.22 -2.66 -4.70
CA HIS A 188 -6.85 -2.20 -4.89
C HIS A 188 -5.81 -3.26 -4.56
N ARG A 189 -6.23 -4.47 -4.18
CA ARG A 189 -5.32 -5.58 -3.82
C ARG A 189 -4.39 -5.22 -2.66
N VAL A 190 -4.93 -4.48 -1.70
CA VAL A 190 -4.21 -4.12 -0.48
C VAL A 190 -4.12 -5.34 0.43
N LYS A 191 -2.92 -5.61 0.94
CA LYS A 191 -2.72 -6.67 1.92
C LYS A 191 -3.30 -6.22 3.25
N LEU A 192 -4.20 -7.02 3.82
CA LEU A 192 -4.85 -6.71 5.08
C LEU A 192 -4.33 -7.65 6.17
N TYR A 193 -3.89 -7.08 7.28
CA TYR A 193 -3.62 -7.79 8.52
C TYR A 193 -4.54 -7.24 9.61
N ALA A 194 -5.22 -8.09 10.37
CA ALA A 194 -6.16 -7.61 11.37
C ALA A 194 -6.17 -8.44 12.65
N SER A 195 -6.36 -7.77 13.79
CA SER A 195 -6.76 -8.40 15.04
C SER A 195 -8.27 -8.21 15.25
N ALA A 196 -8.98 -9.29 15.59
CA ALA A 196 -10.44 -9.29 15.60
C ALA A 196 -11.04 -10.16 16.71
N ALA A 197 -12.23 -9.80 17.15
CA ALA A 197 -12.97 -10.50 18.21
C ALA A 197 -13.55 -11.86 17.75
N ALA A 198 -13.54 -12.12 16.45
CA ALA A 198 -14.09 -13.30 15.81
C ALA A 198 -13.38 -13.60 14.48
N LEU A 199 -13.64 -14.79 13.92
CA LEU A 199 -13.33 -15.10 12.52
C LEU A 199 -14.26 -14.31 11.58
N PRO A 200 -13.87 -14.10 10.30
CA PRO A 200 -14.67 -13.33 9.35
C PRO A 200 -16.16 -13.73 9.28
N ASP A 201 -16.45 -15.03 9.15
CA ASP A 201 -17.82 -15.57 9.12
C ASP A 201 -18.62 -15.32 10.41
N ASP A 202 -17.92 -15.13 11.52
CA ASP A 202 -18.49 -14.96 12.85
C ASP A 202 -18.53 -13.49 13.32
N LEU A 203 -18.06 -12.55 12.49
CA LEU A 203 -18.06 -11.13 12.80
C LEU A 203 -19.48 -10.56 12.86
N TYR A 204 -20.40 -11.01 12.00
CA TYR A 204 -21.78 -10.52 11.94
C TYR A 204 -22.77 -11.69 11.79
N ARG A 205 -23.24 -12.25 12.92
CA ARG A 205 -24.03 -13.50 12.90
C ARG A 205 -25.54 -13.32 12.65
N LYS A 206 -26.14 -12.16 12.96
CA LYS A 206 -27.62 -11.98 12.92
C LYS A 206 -28.02 -10.52 12.67
N GLY A 207 -29.14 -10.34 11.95
CA GLY A 207 -29.79 -9.04 11.74
C GLY A 207 -30.01 -8.70 10.26
N GLU A 208 -30.72 -7.60 9.98
CA GLU A 208 -30.73 -6.99 8.65
C GLU A 208 -29.27 -6.61 8.29
N GLY A 209 -28.86 -6.92 7.06
CA GLY A 209 -27.47 -6.72 6.59
C GLY A 209 -26.57 -7.96 6.60
N ALA A 210 -27.00 -9.09 7.18
CA ALA A 210 -26.21 -10.33 7.22
C ALA A 210 -25.70 -10.79 5.84
N LYS A 211 -26.53 -10.69 4.79
CA LYS A 211 -26.12 -11.03 3.41
C LYS A 211 -25.01 -10.14 2.83
N ILE A 212 -24.99 -8.86 3.21
CA ILE A 212 -23.92 -7.94 2.79
C ILE A 212 -22.61 -8.33 3.50
N PHE A 213 -22.74 -8.75 4.76
CA PHE A 213 -21.62 -9.24 5.54
C PHE A 213 -21.08 -10.59 5.07
N GLU A 214 -21.91 -11.53 4.61
CA GLU A 214 -21.46 -12.80 4.01
C GLU A 214 -20.47 -12.55 2.86
N ARG A 215 -20.78 -11.60 1.97
CA ARG A 215 -19.86 -11.21 0.88
C ARG A 215 -18.54 -10.64 1.41
N THR A 216 -18.62 -9.85 2.48
CA THR A 216 -17.45 -9.22 3.11
C THR A 216 -16.58 -10.27 3.79
N ALA A 217 -17.19 -11.24 4.49
CA ALA A 217 -16.49 -12.36 5.11
C ALA A 217 -15.74 -13.20 4.06
N SER A 218 -16.39 -13.55 2.95
CA SER A 218 -15.74 -14.26 1.85
C SER A 218 -14.55 -13.49 1.26
N ARG A 219 -14.65 -12.16 1.10
CA ARG A 219 -13.51 -11.32 0.69
C ARG A 219 -12.38 -11.35 1.70
N LEU A 220 -12.69 -11.24 2.99
CA LEU A 220 -11.69 -11.32 4.06
C LEU A 220 -10.98 -12.67 4.09
N GLU A 221 -11.69 -13.77 3.81
CA GLU A 221 -11.08 -15.10 3.66
C GLU A 221 -10.17 -15.18 2.45
N GLU A 222 -10.62 -14.69 1.30
CA GLU A 222 -9.80 -14.65 0.08
C GLU A 222 -8.54 -13.80 0.28
N MET A 223 -8.66 -12.65 0.95
CA MET A 223 -7.54 -11.77 1.28
C MET A 223 -6.47 -12.43 2.15
N GLN A 224 -6.81 -13.50 2.89
CA GLN A 224 -5.87 -14.29 3.68
C GLN A 224 -5.13 -15.35 2.86
N SER A 225 -5.58 -15.66 1.64
CA SER A 225 -4.97 -16.69 0.80
C SER A 225 -3.58 -16.29 0.29
N GLU A 226 -2.70 -17.28 0.10
CA GLU A 226 -1.39 -17.05 -0.51
C GLU A 226 -1.51 -16.48 -1.93
N GLU A 227 -2.53 -16.91 -2.67
CA GLU A 227 -2.83 -16.43 -4.02
C GLU A 227 -3.09 -14.93 -4.03
N TYR A 228 -3.93 -14.45 -3.12
CA TYR A 228 -4.21 -13.01 -2.98
C TYR A 228 -2.97 -12.24 -2.52
N MET A 229 -2.26 -12.74 -1.50
CA MET A 229 -1.05 -12.10 -0.96
C MET A 229 0.09 -11.98 -1.99
N ALA A 230 0.09 -12.85 -3.00
CA ALA A 230 1.03 -12.82 -4.11
C ALA A 230 0.68 -11.78 -5.20
N LEU A 231 -0.54 -11.25 -5.22
CA LEU A 231 -0.97 -10.25 -6.19
C LEU A 231 -0.26 -8.91 -5.97
N PRO A 232 0.06 -8.18 -7.07
CA PRO A 232 0.56 -6.82 -6.96
C PRO A 232 -0.55 -5.86 -6.53
N HIS A 233 -0.19 -4.89 -5.70
CA HIS A 233 -1.04 -3.75 -5.32
C HIS A 233 -1.38 -2.89 -6.55
N LEU A 234 -2.60 -2.36 -6.59
CA LEU A 234 -3.08 -1.49 -7.67
C LEU A 234 -3.22 -0.06 -7.14
N THR A 235 -2.55 0.89 -7.80
CA THR A 235 -2.55 2.33 -7.48
C THR A 235 -3.38 3.12 -8.46
#